data_AF-A0A3M6VY08-F1
#
_entry.id   AF-A0A3M6VY08-F1
#
_cell.length_a   1.000
_cell.length_b   1.000
_cell.length_c   1.000
_cell.angle_alpha   90.00
_cell.angle_beta   90.00
_cell.angle_gamma   90.00
#
_symmetry.space_group_name_H-M   'P 1'
#
loop_
_entity.id
_entity.type
_entity.pdbx_description
1 polymer ?
#
loop_
_entity_poly.entity_id
_entity_poly.type
_entity_poly.pdbx_seq_one_letter_code
_entity_poly.pdbx_strand_id
1 'polypeptide(L)'
;MFKPDSKLLKQQRLERASPQAQLAYSAMSACKTEETGLHVWQATWPEAQDFWQSMPMCWSEDMRRKLPPSVQQPLERQLEDYRKDLSALADVCRKHDYSEDDFKYFWMIVNSRSFHWKPPKGRPGSMVMCPFIDYMNHGPTGTTCQVTTDQHGYEVHADRDYEAGEEVLATYGAHSNDKLLVHYGFVIDSPYGVASPDDDIRLDHILLPKLEERVKAQLQDVGFLGAYALLPQSNELCFKTQVAVRAQLLTANEWEYFMTNGEDMSSDQSGAVKAFMEPLMRTYHDECVMHIGSLGGETTASDLMMTRWTQIQRAVDAYINE
;
A
#
# COMPACT_ATOMS: atom_id res chain seq x y z
N MET A 1 -8.03 -18.13 -14.27
CA MET A 1 -8.41 -16.78 -13.80
C MET A 1 -9.91 -16.75 -13.51
N PHE A 2 -10.28 -16.31 -12.32
CA PHE A 2 -11.65 -16.06 -11.89
C PHE A 2 -12.04 -14.61 -12.20
N LYS A 3 -13.21 -14.40 -12.80
CA LYS A 3 -13.71 -13.09 -13.25
C LYS A 3 -15.06 -12.80 -12.60
N PRO A 4 -15.48 -11.53 -12.48
CA PRO A 4 -16.82 -11.20 -12.02
C PRO A 4 -17.88 -11.84 -12.93
N ASP A 5 -18.89 -12.49 -12.35
CA ASP A 5 -19.96 -13.15 -13.10
C ASP A 5 -20.98 -12.10 -13.56
N SER A 6 -20.85 -11.64 -14.81
CA SER A 6 -21.72 -10.60 -15.36
C SER A 6 -23.21 -11.00 -15.40
N LYS A 7 -23.53 -12.30 -15.51
CA LYS A 7 -24.94 -12.75 -15.52
C LYS A 7 -25.51 -12.65 -14.11
N LEU A 8 -24.78 -13.15 -13.12
CA LEU A 8 -25.15 -13.06 -11.71
C LEU A 8 -25.29 -11.60 -11.27
N LEU A 9 -24.33 -10.75 -11.62
CA LEU A 9 -24.35 -9.32 -11.27
C LEU A 9 -25.57 -8.61 -11.86
N LYS A 10 -25.92 -8.91 -13.11
CA LYS A 10 -27.14 -8.38 -13.75
C LYS A 10 -28.42 -8.87 -13.08
N GLN A 11 -28.48 -10.15 -12.72
CA GLN A 11 -29.63 -10.72 -12.01
C GLN A 11 -29.87 -10.05 -10.65
N GLN A 12 -28.78 -9.63 -9.98
CA GLN A 12 -28.83 -9.01 -8.67
C GLN A 12 -28.75 -7.47 -8.71
N ARG A 13 -28.74 -6.86 -9.92
CA ARG A 13 -28.69 -5.41 -10.16
C ARG A 13 -27.44 -4.73 -9.60
N LEU A 14 -26.29 -5.43 -9.63
CA LEU A 14 -25.00 -4.98 -9.09
C LEU A 14 -24.05 -4.42 -10.17
N GLU A 15 -24.51 -4.11 -11.38
CA GLU A 15 -23.65 -3.63 -12.47
C GLU A 15 -23.03 -2.25 -12.20
N ARG A 16 -23.59 -1.50 -11.25
CA ARG A 16 -23.07 -0.20 -10.78
C ARG A 16 -22.24 -0.28 -9.50
N ALA A 17 -22.14 -1.47 -8.89
CA ALA A 17 -21.23 -1.66 -7.77
C ALA A 17 -19.78 -1.49 -8.23
N SER A 18 -18.85 -1.23 -7.31
CA SER A 18 -17.43 -1.11 -7.65
C SER A 18 -16.89 -2.42 -8.26
N PRO A 19 -15.80 -2.39 -9.05
CA PRO A 19 -15.15 -3.62 -9.51
C PRO A 19 -14.75 -4.57 -8.37
N GLN A 20 -14.34 -4.01 -7.23
CA GLN A 20 -14.02 -4.73 -6.00
C GLN A 20 -15.24 -5.50 -5.48
N ALA A 21 -16.36 -4.81 -5.28
CA ALA A 21 -17.61 -5.39 -4.83
C ALA A 21 -18.16 -6.45 -5.79
N GLN A 22 -18.09 -6.19 -7.09
CA GLN A 22 -18.53 -7.13 -8.13
C GLN A 22 -17.75 -8.44 -8.07
N LEU A 23 -16.42 -8.36 -7.93
CA LEU A 23 -15.56 -9.53 -7.84
C LEU A 23 -15.74 -10.26 -6.51
N ALA A 24 -15.79 -9.53 -5.39
CA ALA A 24 -16.00 -10.09 -4.05
C ALA A 24 -17.34 -10.83 -3.94
N TYR A 25 -18.42 -10.24 -4.46
CA TYR A 25 -19.72 -10.89 -4.51
C TYR A 25 -19.72 -12.14 -5.38
N SER A 26 -19.08 -12.07 -6.56
CA SER A 26 -18.99 -13.21 -7.47
C SER A 26 -18.23 -14.37 -6.81
N ALA A 27 -17.11 -14.09 -6.14
CA ALA A 27 -16.33 -15.07 -5.41
C ALA A 27 -17.13 -15.67 -4.23
N MET A 28 -17.76 -14.82 -3.43
CA MET A 28 -18.61 -15.23 -2.30
C MET A 28 -19.74 -16.15 -2.73
N SER A 29 -20.50 -15.76 -3.76
CA SER A 29 -21.62 -16.54 -4.27
C SER A 29 -21.16 -17.86 -4.90
N ALA A 30 -19.98 -17.90 -5.52
CA ALA A 30 -19.47 -19.13 -6.11
C ALA A 30 -18.94 -20.09 -5.04
N CYS A 31 -18.27 -19.59 -4.01
CA CYS A 31 -17.71 -20.42 -2.93
C CYS A 31 -18.79 -20.96 -1.98
N LYS A 32 -19.90 -20.23 -1.78
CA LYS A 32 -21.02 -20.68 -0.95
C LYS A 32 -22.02 -21.59 -1.67
N THR A 33 -21.84 -21.85 -2.97
CA THR A 33 -22.64 -22.84 -3.72
C THR A 33 -21.88 -24.16 -3.84
N GLU A 34 -22.50 -25.28 -3.46
CA GLU A 34 -21.88 -26.62 -3.46
C GLU A 34 -21.43 -27.10 -4.85
N GLU A 35 -21.96 -26.51 -5.92
CA GLU A 35 -21.73 -26.95 -7.29
C GLU A 35 -20.42 -26.46 -7.90
N THR A 36 -19.61 -25.66 -7.19
CA THR A 36 -18.36 -25.14 -7.76
C THR A 36 -17.15 -25.97 -7.34
N GLY A 37 -16.33 -26.37 -8.32
CA GLY A 37 -15.00 -26.96 -8.08
C GLY A 37 -13.99 -25.98 -7.47
N LEU A 38 -14.43 -24.82 -6.97
CA LEU A 38 -13.57 -23.75 -6.43
C LEU A 38 -13.13 -24.03 -4.99
N HIS A 39 -13.75 -24.98 -4.27
CA HIS A 39 -13.39 -25.30 -2.89
C HIS A 39 -11.90 -25.66 -2.74
N VAL A 40 -11.29 -26.33 -3.73
CA VAL A 40 -9.86 -26.67 -3.72
C VAL A 40 -9.00 -25.40 -3.75
N TRP A 41 -9.40 -24.39 -4.54
CA TRP A 41 -8.72 -23.11 -4.57
C TRP A 41 -9.00 -22.31 -3.29
N GLN A 42 -10.24 -22.24 -2.83
CA GLN A 42 -10.61 -21.54 -1.60
C GLN A 42 -9.85 -22.10 -0.38
N ALA A 43 -9.60 -23.41 -0.33
CA ALA A 43 -8.83 -24.05 0.75
C ALA A 43 -7.37 -23.58 0.86
N THR A 44 -6.86 -22.85 -0.15
CA THR A 44 -5.51 -22.25 -0.12
C THR A 44 -5.51 -20.80 0.38
N TRP A 45 -6.68 -20.20 0.57
CA TRP A 45 -6.78 -18.82 1.02
C TRP A 45 -6.51 -18.71 2.52
N PRO A 46 -6.06 -17.52 2.98
CA PRO A 46 -6.02 -17.23 4.41
C PRO A 46 -7.38 -17.44 5.04
N GLU A 47 -7.36 -17.83 6.30
CA GLU A 47 -8.58 -17.87 7.09
C GLU A 47 -9.09 -16.46 7.34
N ALA A 48 -10.34 -16.41 7.80
CA ALA A 48 -10.90 -15.17 8.30
C ALA A 48 -9.94 -14.53 9.32
N GLN A 49 -9.66 -15.24 10.41
CA GLN A 49 -8.93 -14.71 11.56
C GLN A 49 -7.58 -14.03 11.19
N ASP A 50 -6.88 -14.52 10.17
CA ASP A 50 -5.64 -13.94 9.66
C ASP A 50 -5.83 -12.46 9.28
N PHE A 51 -6.88 -12.15 8.53
CA PHE A 51 -7.19 -10.76 8.16
C PHE A 51 -7.66 -9.90 9.34
N TRP A 52 -8.42 -10.47 10.29
CA TRP A 52 -8.95 -9.71 11.43
C TRP A 52 -7.82 -9.24 12.35
N GLN A 53 -6.77 -10.04 12.46
CA GLN A 53 -5.59 -9.74 13.28
C GLN A 53 -4.59 -8.82 12.58
N SER A 54 -4.50 -8.89 11.25
CA SER A 54 -3.40 -8.27 10.50
C SER A 54 -3.77 -7.01 9.72
N MET A 55 -5.01 -6.89 9.23
CA MET A 55 -5.41 -5.72 8.42
C MET A 55 -5.95 -4.58 9.29
N PRO A 56 -5.42 -3.35 9.15
CA PRO A 56 -5.86 -2.19 9.94
C PRO A 56 -7.37 -1.90 9.91
N MET A 57 -8.06 -2.21 8.81
CA MET A 57 -9.52 -2.03 8.71
C MET A 57 -10.32 -2.91 9.69
N CYS A 58 -9.70 -3.92 10.27
CA CYS A 58 -10.28 -4.81 11.27
C CYS A 58 -9.95 -4.40 12.71
N TRP A 59 -9.01 -3.49 12.91
CA TRP A 59 -8.57 -3.12 14.25
C TRP A 59 -9.54 -2.15 14.94
N SER A 60 -9.45 -2.08 16.27
CA SER A 60 -10.19 -1.10 17.05
C SER A 60 -9.79 0.33 16.68
N GLU A 61 -10.66 1.30 16.96
CA GLU A 61 -10.36 2.72 16.70
C GLU A 61 -9.12 3.17 17.47
N ASP A 62 -8.97 2.72 18.72
CA ASP A 62 -7.80 3.02 19.56
C ASP A 62 -6.48 2.56 18.92
N MET A 63 -6.48 1.39 18.28
CA MET A 63 -5.31 0.85 17.58
C MET A 63 -5.06 1.62 16.28
N ARG A 64 -6.11 1.93 15.53
CA ARG A 64 -5.98 2.72 14.28
C ARG A 64 -5.39 4.10 14.54
N ARG A 65 -5.75 4.76 15.66
CA ARG A 65 -5.16 6.07 16.03
C ARG A 65 -3.66 6.01 16.36
N LYS A 66 -3.10 4.82 16.61
CA LYS A 66 -1.66 4.63 16.88
C LYS A 66 -0.84 4.32 15.62
N LEU A 67 -1.48 4.14 14.46
CA LEU A 67 -0.79 3.96 13.19
C LEU A 67 -0.01 5.22 12.79
N PRO A 68 1.09 5.08 12.05
CA PRO A 68 1.82 6.22 11.48
C PRO A 68 0.88 7.20 10.75
N PRO A 69 1.11 8.53 10.84
CA PRO A 69 0.28 9.52 10.17
C PRO A 69 0.06 9.26 8.68
N SER A 70 1.07 8.67 8.03
CA SER A 70 1.06 8.27 6.61
C SER A 70 0.04 7.20 6.25
N VAL A 71 -0.35 6.36 7.21
CA VAL A 71 -1.29 5.25 7.04
C VAL A 71 -2.74 5.70 7.23
N GLN A 72 -2.97 6.79 7.97
CA GLN A 72 -4.32 7.24 8.37
C GLN A 72 -5.22 7.52 7.17
N GLN A 73 -4.77 8.33 6.21
CA GLN A 73 -5.58 8.70 5.05
C GLN A 73 -5.84 7.50 4.10
N PRO A 74 -4.84 6.67 3.73
CA PRO A 74 -5.09 5.44 2.97
C PRO A 74 -6.10 4.51 3.65
N LEU A 75 -6.00 4.33 4.97
CA LEU A 75 -6.92 3.51 5.73
C LEU A 75 -8.35 4.06 5.74
N GLU A 76 -8.53 5.36 5.94
CA GLU A 76 -9.88 5.94 5.91
C GLU A 76 -10.53 5.75 4.53
N ARG A 77 -9.78 5.95 3.44
CA ARG A 77 -10.28 5.67 2.08
C ARG A 77 -10.70 4.20 1.92
N GLN A 78 -9.89 3.26 2.41
CA GLN A 78 -10.23 1.83 2.38
C GLN A 78 -11.52 1.54 3.16
N LEU A 79 -11.70 2.15 4.34
CA LEU A 79 -12.90 2.01 5.15
C LEU A 79 -14.13 2.63 4.47
N GLU A 80 -13.99 3.80 3.83
CA GLU A 80 -15.04 4.43 3.04
C GLU A 80 -15.47 3.57 1.85
N ASP A 81 -14.50 3.04 1.09
CA ASP A 81 -14.76 2.14 -0.04
C ASP A 81 -15.47 0.87 0.41
N TYR A 82 -15.02 0.24 1.50
CA TYR A 82 -15.69 -0.92 2.09
C TYR A 82 -17.13 -0.61 2.51
N ARG A 83 -17.37 0.49 3.23
CA ARG A 83 -18.73 0.90 3.66
C ARG A 83 -19.65 1.12 2.46
N LYS A 84 -19.15 1.78 1.41
CA LYS A 84 -19.89 2.01 0.17
C LYS A 84 -20.25 0.70 -0.52
N ASP A 85 -19.31 -0.22 -0.61
CA ASP A 85 -19.51 -1.53 -1.24
C ASP A 85 -20.46 -2.42 -0.43
N LEU A 86 -20.33 -2.43 0.89
CA LEU A 86 -21.26 -3.13 1.79
C LEU A 86 -22.69 -2.58 1.62
N SER A 87 -22.84 -1.26 1.57
CA SER A 87 -24.14 -0.63 1.31
C SER A 87 -24.72 -1.02 -0.05
N ALA A 88 -23.89 -1.14 -1.09
CA ALA A 88 -24.33 -1.56 -2.42
C ALA A 88 -24.81 -3.01 -2.47
N LEU A 89 -24.31 -3.87 -1.57
CA LEU A 89 -24.66 -5.30 -1.49
C LEU A 89 -25.72 -5.62 -0.44
N ALA A 90 -26.13 -4.68 0.40
CA ALA A 90 -26.99 -4.92 1.56
C ALA A 90 -28.27 -5.73 1.26
N ASP A 91 -28.97 -5.41 0.17
CA ASP A 91 -30.18 -6.12 -0.24
C ASP A 91 -29.90 -7.56 -0.66
N VAL A 92 -28.79 -7.79 -1.36
CA VAL A 92 -28.39 -9.10 -1.86
C VAL A 92 -27.89 -9.99 -0.73
N CYS A 93 -27.09 -9.43 0.19
CA CYS A 93 -26.67 -10.14 1.39
C CYS A 93 -27.88 -10.57 2.23
N ARG A 94 -28.86 -9.68 2.45
CA ARG A 94 -30.09 -10.01 3.18
C ARG A 94 -30.92 -11.11 2.49
N LYS A 95 -31.04 -11.03 1.16
CA LYS A 95 -31.79 -12.01 0.35
C LYS A 95 -31.20 -13.41 0.43
N HIS A 96 -29.88 -13.52 0.54
CA HIS A 96 -29.15 -14.78 0.52
C HIS A 96 -28.60 -15.20 1.90
N ASP A 97 -28.99 -14.50 2.97
CA ASP A 97 -28.53 -14.75 4.34
C ASP A 97 -26.99 -14.75 4.49
N TYR A 98 -26.33 -13.84 3.77
CA TYR A 98 -24.90 -13.60 3.94
C TYR A 98 -24.68 -12.59 5.07
N SER A 99 -23.80 -12.96 5.99
CA SER A 99 -23.39 -12.07 7.07
C SER A 99 -22.50 -10.94 6.56
N GLU A 100 -22.37 -9.86 7.35
CA GLU A 100 -21.38 -8.83 7.05
C GLU A 100 -19.96 -9.39 7.05
N ASP A 101 -19.65 -10.30 8.00
CA ASP A 101 -18.34 -10.95 8.09
C ASP A 101 -18.03 -11.81 6.85
N ASP A 102 -19.04 -12.47 6.27
CA ASP A 102 -18.88 -13.17 5.00
C ASP A 102 -18.42 -12.19 3.93
N PHE A 103 -19.16 -11.08 3.74
CA PHE A 103 -18.78 -10.13 2.70
C PHE A 103 -17.43 -9.48 2.97
N LYS A 104 -17.14 -9.13 4.24
CA LYS A 104 -15.86 -8.55 4.65
C LYS A 104 -14.69 -9.46 4.31
N TYR A 105 -14.81 -10.77 4.60
CA TYR A 105 -13.80 -11.75 4.24
C TYR A 105 -13.51 -11.76 2.74
N PHE A 106 -14.55 -11.92 1.90
CA PHE A 106 -14.37 -11.95 0.45
C PHE A 106 -13.89 -10.61 -0.12
N TRP A 107 -14.27 -9.49 0.50
CA TRP A 107 -13.77 -8.17 0.14
C TRP A 107 -12.25 -8.06 0.43
N MET A 108 -11.78 -8.56 1.58
CA MET A 108 -10.35 -8.57 1.93
C MET A 108 -9.54 -9.57 1.08
N ILE A 109 -10.11 -10.72 0.74
CA ILE A 109 -9.54 -11.67 -0.23
C ILE A 109 -9.31 -10.96 -1.57
N VAL A 110 -10.32 -10.29 -2.11
CA VAL A 110 -10.17 -9.57 -3.38
C VAL A 110 -9.20 -8.40 -3.27
N ASN A 111 -9.22 -7.66 -2.15
CA ASN A 111 -8.33 -6.51 -1.93
C ASN A 111 -6.85 -6.91 -1.93
N SER A 112 -6.53 -8.10 -1.40
CA SER A 112 -5.15 -8.59 -1.26
C SER A 112 -4.67 -9.48 -2.42
N ARG A 113 -5.57 -10.03 -3.24
CA ARG A 113 -5.24 -11.11 -4.21
C ARG A 113 -5.75 -10.87 -5.63
N SER A 114 -6.30 -9.69 -5.92
CA SER A 114 -6.79 -9.38 -7.25
C SER A 114 -5.73 -8.75 -8.16
N PHE A 115 -5.95 -8.91 -9.46
CA PHE A 115 -5.12 -8.41 -10.53
C PHE A 115 -5.96 -7.58 -11.50
N HIS A 116 -5.31 -6.70 -12.27
CA HIS A 116 -5.96 -5.97 -13.35
C HIS A 116 -5.70 -6.63 -14.70
N TRP A 117 -6.71 -7.30 -15.27
CA TRP A 117 -6.59 -7.90 -16.60
C TRP A 117 -7.28 -7.06 -17.67
N LYS A 118 -6.57 -6.79 -18.77
CA LYS A 118 -7.11 -6.05 -19.91
C LYS A 118 -7.21 -6.95 -21.14
N PRO A 119 -8.42 -7.30 -21.60
CA PRO A 119 -8.60 -8.05 -22.84
C PRO A 119 -8.13 -7.28 -24.08
N PRO A 120 -7.77 -7.98 -25.18
CA PRO A 120 -7.54 -7.34 -26.47
C PRO A 120 -8.77 -6.62 -27.01
N LYS A 121 -8.54 -5.80 -28.05
CA LYS A 121 -9.58 -5.13 -28.85
C LYS A 121 -10.34 -4.02 -28.11
N GLY A 122 -9.67 -3.30 -27.21
CA GLY A 122 -10.21 -2.08 -26.60
C GLY A 122 -11.41 -2.29 -25.66
N ARG A 123 -11.65 -3.54 -25.24
CA ARG A 123 -12.65 -3.84 -24.22
C ARG A 123 -12.19 -3.28 -22.86
N PRO A 124 -13.13 -2.86 -21.99
CA PRO A 124 -12.79 -2.44 -20.63
C PRO A 124 -12.02 -3.54 -19.89
N GLY A 125 -11.01 -3.14 -19.10
CA GLY A 125 -10.32 -4.04 -18.20
C GLY A 125 -11.24 -4.57 -17.10
N SER A 126 -10.80 -5.61 -16.41
CA SER A 126 -11.53 -6.21 -15.30
C SER A 126 -10.59 -6.48 -14.15
N MET A 127 -11.09 -6.30 -12.93
CA MET A 127 -10.46 -6.87 -11.76
C MET A 127 -10.73 -8.37 -11.75
N VAL A 128 -9.70 -9.18 -11.49
CA VAL A 128 -9.77 -10.64 -11.58
C VAL A 128 -8.94 -11.28 -10.46
N MET A 129 -9.15 -12.56 -10.18
CA MET A 129 -8.23 -13.35 -9.34
C MET A 129 -7.60 -14.46 -10.17
N CYS A 130 -6.37 -14.83 -9.83
CA CYS A 130 -5.59 -15.79 -10.60
C CYS A 130 -5.17 -16.95 -9.69
N PRO A 131 -5.95 -18.04 -9.63
CA PRO A 131 -5.54 -19.25 -8.91
C PRO A 131 -4.10 -19.63 -9.28
N PHE A 132 -3.34 -20.12 -8.30
CA PHE A 132 -1.90 -20.40 -8.33
C PHE A 132 -0.99 -19.18 -8.24
N ILE A 133 -1.26 -18.12 -9.00
CA ILE A 133 -0.44 -16.90 -8.94
C ILE A 133 -0.76 -16.12 -7.66
N ASP A 134 -2.03 -16.12 -7.27
CA ASP A 134 -2.49 -15.46 -6.06
C ASP A 134 -2.00 -16.11 -4.76
N TYR A 135 -1.27 -17.23 -4.81
CA TYR A 135 -0.64 -17.86 -3.63
C TYR A 135 0.77 -17.31 -3.37
N MET A 136 1.40 -16.74 -4.40
CA MET A 136 2.80 -16.34 -4.33
C MET A 136 2.94 -15.19 -3.36
N ASN A 137 3.90 -15.29 -2.44
CA ASN A 137 4.21 -14.22 -1.51
C ASN A 137 4.95 -13.06 -2.20
N HIS A 138 4.88 -11.89 -1.57
CA HIS A 138 5.55 -10.69 -2.04
C HIS A 138 7.06 -10.81 -1.88
N GLY A 139 7.80 -10.41 -2.91
CA GLY A 139 9.23 -10.10 -2.79
C GLY A 139 9.53 -8.69 -3.32
N PRO A 140 10.64 -8.07 -2.89
CA PRO A 140 11.05 -6.75 -3.38
C PRO A 140 11.26 -6.69 -4.89
N THR A 141 11.02 -5.51 -5.48
CA THR A 141 11.22 -5.27 -6.90
C THR A 141 12.62 -5.69 -7.35
N GLY A 142 12.68 -6.48 -8.43
CA GLY A 142 13.92 -6.96 -9.02
C GLY A 142 14.49 -8.23 -8.38
N THR A 143 13.77 -8.86 -7.44
CA THR A 143 14.22 -10.08 -6.74
C THR A 143 13.31 -11.29 -6.95
N THR A 144 12.32 -11.19 -7.82
CA THR A 144 11.22 -12.15 -7.94
C THR A 144 11.04 -12.67 -9.37
N CYS A 145 10.26 -13.74 -9.50
CA CYS A 145 9.82 -14.22 -10.81
C CYS A 145 9.12 -13.12 -11.62
N GLN A 146 9.05 -13.31 -12.93
CA GLN A 146 8.39 -12.39 -13.84
C GLN A 146 6.94 -12.81 -14.07
N VAL A 147 6.00 -11.94 -13.70
CA VAL A 147 4.57 -12.12 -13.99
C VAL A 147 4.21 -11.25 -15.20
N THR A 148 3.84 -11.90 -16.31
CA THR A 148 3.40 -11.22 -17.54
C THR A 148 1.93 -11.49 -17.79
N THR A 149 1.29 -10.69 -18.65
CA THR A 149 -0.10 -10.90 -19.04
C THR A 149 -0.29 -10.70 -20.53
N ASP A 150 -1.16 -11.53 -21.10
CA ASP A 150 -1.55 -11.47 -22.49
C ASP A 150 -3.08 -11.61 -22.63
N GLN A 151 -3.52 -11.86 -23.87
CA GLN A 151 -4.92 -12.08 -24.19
C GLN A 151 -5.56 -13.34 -23.59
N HIS A 152 -4.74 -14.32 -23.20
CA HIS A 152 -5.16 -15.60 -22.64
C HIS A 152 -5.12 -15.60 -21.11
N GLY A 153 -4.27 -14.77 -20.50
CA GLY A 153 -4.28 -14.59 -19.04
C GLY A 153 -2.96 -14.05 -18.50
N TYR A 154 -2.51 -14.65 -17.42
CA TYR A 154 -1.22 -14.36 -16.79
C TYR A 154 -0.30 -15.54 -16.95
N GLU A 155 0.98 -15.25 -17.11
CA GLU A 155 2.05 -16.24 -17.13
C GLU A 155 3.08 -15.88 -16.07
N VAL A 156 3.64 -16.90 -15.42
CA VAL A 156 4.72 -16.76 -14.45
C VAL A 156 5.96 -17.41 -15.04
N HIS A 157 7.02 -16.62 -15.18
CA HIS A 157 8.31 -17.04 -15.72
C HIS A 157 9.35 -16.95 -14.63
N ALA A 158 10.11 -18.02 -14.41
CA ALA A 158 11.26 -17.97 -13.51
C ALA A 158 12.26 -16.93 -14.02
N ASP A 159 12.72 -16.04 -13.15
CA ASP A 159 13.76 -15.03 -13.43
C ASP A 159 15.17 -15.63 -13.29
N ARG A 160 15.29 -16.74 -12.56
CA ARG A 160 16.51 -17.49 -12.30
C ARG A 160 16.21 -18.96 -12.01
N ASP A 161 17.28 -19.73 -11.84
CA ASP A 161 17.17 -21.09 -11.29
C ASP A 161 16.77 -21.01 -9.80
N TYR A 162 15.82 -21.86 -9.40
CA TYR A 162 15.35 -22.02 -8.03
C TYR A 162 15.72 -23.40 -7.52
N GLU A 163 16.25 -23.47 -6.31
CA GLU A 163 16.61 -24.75 -5.68
C GLU A 163 15.38 -25.47 -5.11
N ALA A 164 15.46 -26.80 -4.97
CA ALA A 164 14.38 -27.56 -4.37
C ALA A 164 14.14 -27.13 -2.92
N GLY A 165 12.91 -26.68 -2.62
CA GLY A 165 12.53 -26.14 -1.31
C GLY A 165 12.69 -24.63 -1.17
N GLU A 166 13.21 -23.94 -2.18
CA GLU A 166 13.25 -22.48 -2.24
C GLU A 166 11.87 -21.91 -2.59
N GLU A 167 11.47 -20.85 -1.90
CA GLU A 167 10.21 -20.15 -2.17
C GLU A 167 10.29 -19.31 -3.46
N VAL A 168 9.27 -19.42 -4.30
CA VAL A 168 9.13 -18.58 -5.50
C VAL A 168 8.22 -17.40 -5.15
N LEU A 169 8.81 -16.21 -5.12
CA LEU A 169 8.12 -14.96 -4.81
C LEU A 169 7.68 -14.23 -6.08
N ALA A 170 6.69 -13.34 -5.96
CA ALA A 170 6.25 -12.42 -7.01
C ALA A 170 6.19 -10.98 -6.47
N THR A 171 6.58 -10.00 -7.29
CA THR A 171 6.44 -8.58 -6.91
C THR A 171 4.99 -8.12 -7.18
N TYR A 172 4.25 -7.83 -6.12
CA TYR A 172 2.88 -7.26 -6.21
C TYR A 172 2.88 -5.85 -6.84
N GLY A 173 4.01 -5.17 -6.69
CA GLY A 173 4.33 -3.84 -7.21
C GLY A 173 5.36 -3.20 -6.28
N ALA A 174 5.96 -2.08 -6.71
CA ALA A 174 6.79 -1.25 -5.85
C ALA A 174 5.89 -0.58 -4.79
N HIS A 175 5.70 -1.27 -3.66
CA HIS A 175 4.76 -0.89 -2.61
C HIS A 175 5.54 -0.61 -1.33
N SER A 176 5.31 0.56 -0.76
CA SER A 176 5.83 0.88 0.56
C SER A 176 5.21 -0.02 1.63
N ASN A 177 5.89 -0.14 2.77
CA ASN A 177 5.38 -0.93 3.89
C ASN A 177 4.03 -0.39 4.41
N ASP A 178 3.77 0.92 4.29
CA ASP A 178 2.47 1.51 4.61
C ASP A 178 1.36 0.95 3.69
N LYS A 179 1.65 0.81 2.39
CA LYS A 179 0.70 0.26 1.43
C LYS A 179 0.49 -1.24 1.63
N LEU A 180 1.57 -1.98 1.89
CA LEU A 180 1.50 -3.41 2.21
C LEU A 180 0.66 -3.64 3.47
N LEU A 181 0.85 -2.83 4.51
CA LEU A 181 0.10 -2.95 5.75
C LEU A 181 -1.40 -2.73 5.53
N VAL A 182 -1.78 -1.64 4.85
CA VAL A 182 -3.20 -1.30 4.62
C VAL A 182 -3.90 -2.32 3.73
N HIS A 183 -3.28 -2.70 2.62
CA HIS A 183 -3.97 -3.50 1.58
C HIS A 183 -3.73 -5.00 1.68
N TYR A 184 -2.66 -5.44 2.34
CA TYR A 184 -2.26 -6.85 2.40
C TYR A 184 -2.09 -7.36 3.83
N GLY A 185 -2.08 -6.49 4.84
CA GLY A 185 -2.01 -6.89 6.25
C GLY A 185 -0.61 -7.29 6.71
N PHE A 186 0.45 -6.86 6.02
CA PHE A 186 1.82 -7.15 6.46
C PHE A 186 2.78 -5.99 6.18
N VAL A 187 3.91 -6.00 6.86
CA VAL A 187 5.10 -5.20 6.53
C VAL A 187 6.26 -6.15 6.28
N ILE A 188 7.18 -5.78 5.39
CA ILE A 188 8.38 -6.58 5.14
C ILE A 188 9.31 -6.39 6.33
N ASP A 189 9.41 -7.40 7.20
CA ASP A 189 10.41 -7.38 8.26
C ASP A 189 11.79 -7.48 7.64
N SER A 190 12.64 -6.50 7.92
CA SER A 190 13.95 -6.37 7.31
C SER A 190 15.00 -6.16 8.40
N PRO A 191 16.16 -6.84 8.31
CA PRO A 191 17.26 -6.62 9.25
C PRO A 191 17.66 -5.15 9.34
N TYR A 192 18.24 -4.75 10.48
CA TYR A 192 18.79 -3.40 10.62
C TYR A 192 19.84 -3.13 9.52
N GLY A 193 19.72 -1.98 8.85
CA GLY A 193 20.59 -1.58 7.75
C GLY A 193 20.25 -2.19 6.38
N VAL A 194 19.21 -3.04 6.28
CA VAL A 194 18.72 -3.58 5.02
C VAL A 194 17.28 -3.13 4.84
N ALA A 195 17.07 -2.02 4.15
CA ALA A 195 15.72 -1.56 3.83
C ALA A 195 15.22 -2.17 2.51
N SER A 196 13.91 -2.38 2.41
CA SER A 196 13.30 -2.70 1.12
C SER A 196 13.54 -1.57 0.12
N PRO A 197 13.92 -1.89 -1.14
CA PRO A 197 14.06 -0.89 -2.21
C PRO A 197 12.76 -0.15 -2.53
N ASP A 198 11.61 -0.74 -2.17
CA ASP A 198 10.29 -0.20 -2.47
C ASP A 198 9.69 0.62 -1.32
N ASP A 199 10.36 0.66 -0.16
CA ASP A 199 9.85 1.36 1.00
C ASP A 199 10.17 2.85 0.98
N ASP A 200 9.25 3.62 1.54
CA ASP A 200 9.40 5.06 1.72
C ASP A 200 8.85 5.48 3.09
N ILE A 201 9.45 6.52 3.65
CA ILE A 201 9.02 7.14 4.91
C ILE A 201 8.42 8.49 4.58
N ARG A 202 7.09 8.59 4.69
CA ARG A 202 6.34 9.80 4.33
C ARG A 202 6.60 10.93 5.33
N LEU A 203 6.90 12.12 4.81
CA LEU A 203 7.32 13.28 5.61
C LEU A 203 6.31 14.44 5.61
N ASP A 204 5.15 14.29 4.97
CA ASP A 204 4.21 15.41 4.78
C ASP A 204 3.78 16.03 6.11
N HIS A 205 3.52 15.19 7.12
CA HIS A 205 3.03 15.63 8.43
C HIS A 205 4.04 16.50 9.19
N ILE A 206 5.35 16.30 8.98
CA ILE A 206 6.39 17.14 9.59
C ILE A 206 6.84 18.29 8.69
N LEU A 207 6.78 18.11 7.36
CA LEU A 207 7.31 19.08 6.40
C LEU A 207 6.28 20.12 5.99
N LEU A 208 5.04 19.72 5.62
CA LEU A 208 4.02 20.67 5.17
C LEU A 208 3.74 21.80 6.17
N PRO A 209 3.65 21.55 7.49
CA PRO A 209 3.43 22.64 8.45
C PRO A 209 4.56 23.66 8.53
N LYS A 210 5.73 23.35 7.98
CA LYS A 210 6.94 24.18 8.03
C LYS A 210 7.20 24.96 6.75
N LEU A 211 6.44 24.68 5.70
CA LEU A 211 6.48 25.44 4.45
C LEU A 211 5.58 26.67 4.56
N GLU A 212 6.05 27.80 4.03
CA GLU A 212 5.21 28.99 3.89
C GLU A 212 4.04 28.76 2.91
N GLU A 213 2.90 29.43 3.13
CA GLU A 213 1.73 29.29 2.25
C GLU A 213 2.03 29.68 0.79
N ARG A 214 2.89 30.68 0.56
CA ARG A 214 3.35 31.04 -0.80
C ARG A 214 4.09 29.88 -1.47
N VAL A 215 4.91 29.15 -0.71
CA VAL A 215 5.69 28.01 -1.20
C VAL A 215 4.77 26.84 -1.51
N LYS A 216 3.79 26.57 -0.66
CA LYS A 216 2.77 25.54 -0.91
C LYS A 216 1.99 25.82 -2.20
N ALA A 217 1.58 27.07 -2.42
CA ALA A 217 0.88 27.47 -3.64
C ALA A 217 1.77 27.25 -4.89
N GLN A 218 3.03 27.68 -4.84
CA GLN A 218 3.98 27.45 -5.93
C GLN A 218 4.15 25.96 -6.24
N LEU A 219 4.37 25.13 -5.20
CA LEU A 219 4.49 23.68 -5.35
C LEU A 219 3.21 23.05 -5.91
N GLN A 220 2.04 23.58 -5.56
CA GLN A 220 0.76 23.11 -6.10
C GLN A 220 0.65 23.39 -7.60
N ASP A 221 1.07 24.58 -8.05
CA ASP A 221 1.01 25.00 -9.46
C ASP A 221 1.88 24.13 -10.37
N VAL A 222 3.01 23.64 -9.83
CA VAL A 222 3.95 22.77 -10.57
C VAL A 222 3.78 21.27 -10.26
N GLY A 223 2.77 20.88 -9.47
CA GLY A 223 2.48 19.47 -9.14
C GLY A 223 3.43 18.82 -8.13
N PHE A 224 4.26 19.61 -7.45
CA PHE A 224 5.20 19.15 -6.44
C PHE A 224 4.66 19.18 -5.00
N LEU A 225 3.46 19.72 -4.75
CA LEU A 225 2.88 19.73 -3.40
C LEU A 225 2.61 18.31 -2.89
N GLY A 226 3.11 18.02 -1.69
CA GLY A 226 2.94 16.74 -0.99
C GLY A 226 3.63 15.58 -1.70
N ALA A 227 3.37 14.37 -1.20
CA ALA A 227 4.08 13.18 -1.63
C ALA A 227 5.59 13.20 -1.25
N TYR A 228 5.98 13.95 -0.21
CA TYR A 228 7.35 14.01 0.33
C TYR A 228 7.74 12.75 1.09
N ALA A 229 8.92 12.20 0.81
CA ALA A 229 9.45 11.03 1.48
C ALA A 229 10.97 11.06 1.68
N LEU A 230 11.44 10.28 2.66
CA LEU A 230 12.79 9.74 2.79
C LEU A 230 12.81 8.32 2.22
N LEU A 231 13.85 7.96 1.47
CA LEU A 231 14.07 6.65 0.86
C LEU A 231 15.08 5.88 1.73
N PRO A 232 14.66 4.91 2.55
CA PRO A 232 15.56 4.26 3.50
C PRO A 232 16.70 3.47 2.87
N GLN A 233 16.51 2.97 1.63
CA GLN A 233 17.54 2.20 0.94
C GLN A 233 18.78 3.04 0.59
N SER A 234 18.59 4.27 0.09
CA SER A 234 19.69 5.17 -0.27
C SER A 234 20.00 6.21 0.81
N ASN A 235 19.17 6.29 1.85
CA ASN A 235 19.17 7.35 2.85
C ASN A 235 19.02 8.76 2.23
N GLU A 236 18.29 8.86 1.12
CA GLU A 236 18.09 10.13 0.41
C GLU A 236 16.65 10.63 0.52
N LEU A 237 16.48 11.95 0.54
CA LEU A 237 15.18 12.55 0.34
C LEU A 237 14.75 12.35 -1.12
N CYS A 238 13.51 11.92 -1.34
CA CYS A 238 12.98 11.77 -2.69
C CYS A 238 12.97 13.14 -3.42
N PHE A 239 12.95 13.09 -4.75
CA PHE A 239 13.04 14.31 -5.56
C PHE A 239 11.99 15.38 -5.20
N LYS A 240 10.74 14.98 -4.92
CA LYS A 240 9.70 15.93 -4.50
C LYS A 240 10.01 16.63 -3.18
N THR A 241 10.61 15.91 -2.22
CA THR A 241 11.06 16.49 -0.96
C THR A 241 12.18 17.50 -1.20
N GLN A 242 13.17 17.14 -2.04
CA GLN A 242 14.28 18.03 -2.41
C GLN A 242 13.78 19.32 -3.07
N VAL A 243 12.81 19.21 -4.00
CA VAL A 243 12.17 20.36 -4.65
C VAL A 243 11.43 21.24 -3.64
N ALA A 244 10.68 20.65 -2.70
CA ALA A 244 9.90 21.40 -1.72
C ALA A 244 10.77 22.16 -0.71
N VAL A 245 11.84 21.53 -0.20
CA VAL A 245 12.77 22.22 0.71
C VAL A 245 13.53 23.31 -0.01
N ARG A 246 13.98 23.08 -1.26
CA ARG A 246 14.64 24.12 -2.06
C ARG A 246 13.70 25.28 -2.42
N ALA A 247 12.41 25.02 -2.65
CA ALA A 247 11.43 26.10 -2.84
C ALA A 247 11.34 27.04 -1.63
N GLN A 248 11.56 26.50 -0.43
CA GLN A 248 11.55 27.27 0.82
C GLN A 248 12.86 28.04 1.04
N LEU A 249 14.00 27.53 0.54
CA LEU A 249 15.32 28.07 0.84
C LEU A 249 15.88 28.98 -0.26
N LEU A 250 15.56 28.74 -1.53
CA LEU A 250 16.24 29.36 -2.67
C LEU A 250 15.42 30.48 -3.31
N THR A 251 16.09 31.29 -4.13
CA THR A 251 15.40 32.26 -4.99
C THR A 251 14.60 31.55 -6.09
N ALA A 252 13.63 32.27 -6.70
CA ALA A 252 12.79 31.69 -7.74
C ALA A 252 13.60 31.10 -8.91
N ASN A 253 14.65 31.80 -9.37
CA ASN A 253 15.48 31.35 -10.49
C ASN A 253 16.30 30.10 -10.14
N GLU A 254 16.89 30.06 -8.94
CA GLU A 254 17.68 28.90 -8.47
C GLU A 254 16.79 27.67 -8.28
N TRP A 255 15.61 27.87 -7.71
CA TRP A 255 14.64 26.81 -7.50
C TRP A 255 14.09 26.24 -8.82
N GLU A 256 13.69 27.11 -9.76
CA GLU A 256 13.22 26.70 -11.09
C GLU A 256 14.28 25.90 -11.85
N TYR A 257 15.54 26.31 -11.73
CA TYR A 257 16.68 25.57 -12.30
C TYR A 257 16.79 24.16 -11.69
N PHE A 258 16.77 24.03 -10.35
CA PHE A 258 16.84 22.72 -9.70
C PHE A 258 15.66 21.83 -10.09
N MET A 259 14.44 22.36 -10.06
CA MET A 259 13.22 21.62 -10.42
C MET A 259 13.30 21.05 -11.84
N THR A 260 13.91 21.80 -12.77
CA THR A 260 14.01 21.41 -14.19
C THR A 260 15.17 20.44 -14.45
N ASN A 261 16.33 20.67 -13.82
CA ASN A 261 17.57 19.99 -14.17
C ASN A 261 17.98 18.89 -13.18
N GLY A 262 17.44 18.91 -11.96
CA GLY A 262 17.79 17.97 -10.89
C GLY A 262 19.10 18.28 -10.17
N GLU A 263 19.71 19.43 -10.44
CA GLU A 263 20.98 19.87 -9.85
C GLU A 263 20.94 21.37 -9.48
N ASP A 264 21.76 21.77 -8.50
CA ASP A 264 21.79 23.15 -8.02
C ASP A 264 22.54 24.07 -9.01
N MET A 265 22.00 25.27 -9.27
CA MET A 265 22.49 26.17 -10.32
C MET A 265 23.92 26.69 -10.11
N SER A 266 24.31 26.97 -8.86
CA SER A 266 25.56 27.69 -8.55
C SER A 266 26.48 26.88 -7.64
N SER A 267 25.97 26.47 -6.48
CA SER A 267 26.68 25.71 -5.46
C SER A 267 25.75 24.68 -4.86
N ASP A 268 26.33 23.55 -4.42
CA ASP A 268 25.60 22.47 -3.79
C ASP A 268 24.82 22.96 -2.55
N GLN A 269 23.50 22.80 -2.58
CA GLN A 269 22.58 23.19 -1.50
C GLN A 269 22.23 22.04 -0.56
N SER A 270 22.82 20.85 -0.74
CA SER A 270 22.50 19.65 0.06
C SER A 270 22.73 19.88 1.55
N GLY A 271 23.77 20.63 1.94
CA GLY A 271 24.01 21.00 3.34
C GLY A 271 22.91 21.89 3.94
N ALA A 272 22.39 22.85 3.17
CA ALA A 272 21.30 23.72 3.61
C ALA A 272 19.97 22.95 3.73
N VAL A 273 19.70 22.04 2.78
CA VAL A 273 18.56 21.12 2.84
C VAL A 273 18.63 20.23 4.08
N LYS A 274 19.81 19.64 4.35
CA LYS A 274 20.01 18.81 5.54
C LYS A 274 19.77 19.61 6.82
N ALA A 275 20.34 20.81 6.92
CA ALA A 275 20.16 21.69 8.08
C ALA A 275 18.69 22.09 8.32
N PHE A 276 17.90 22.26 7.24
CA PHE A 276 16.46 22.51 7.35
C PHE A 276 15.69 21.28 7.84
N MET A 277 16.03 20.10 7.33
CA MET A 277 15.30 18.85 7.60
C MET A 277 15.65 18.22 8.94
N GLU A 278 16.90 18.32 9.40
CA GLU A 278 17.38 17.70 10.64
C GLU A 278 16.47 17.95 11.87
N PRO A 279 16.06 19.19 12.22
CA PRO A 279 15.18 19.41 13.37
C PRO A 279 13.80 18.76 13.20
N LEU A 280 13.30 18.65 11.96
CA LEU A 280 12.02 17.98 11.67
C LEU A 280 12.14 16.46 11.84
N MET A 281 13.25 15.90 11.35
CA MET A 281 13.57 14.48 11.52
C MET A 281 13.75 14.12 13.00
N ARG A 282 14.41 14.97 13.80
CA ARG A 282 14.51 14.77 15.26
C ARG A 282 13.14 14.74 15.94
N THR A 283 12.23 15.63 15.54
CA THR A 283 10.84 15.60 16.04
C THR A 283 10.15 14.29 15.67
N TYR A 284 10.31 13.82 14.43
CA TYR A 284 9.70 12.57 14.00
C TYR A 284 10.29 11.35 14.71
N HIS A 285 11.60 11.35 14.98
CA HIS A 285 12.26 10.32 15.78
C HIS A 285 11.64 10.25 17.20
N ASP A 286 11.45 11.40 17.86
CA ASP A 286 10.85 11.45 19.19
C ASP A 286 9.40 10.96 19.20
N GLU A 287 8.62 11.28 18.16
CA GLU A 287 7.28 10.72 17.94
C GLU A 287 7.32 9.19 17.83
N CYS A 288 8.28 8.64 17.08
CA CYS A 288 8.46 7.19 16.97
C CYS A 288 8.75 6.56 18.33
N VAL A 289 9.67 7.13 19.13
CA VAL A 289 9.99 6.65 20.48
C VAL A 289 8.76 6.63 21.37
N MET A 290 7.96 7.69 21.35
CA MET A 290 6.72 7.75 22.12
C MET A 290 5.72 6.67 21.68
N HIS A 291 5.51 6.51 20.37
CA HIS A 291 4.59 5.51 19.86
C HIS A 291 5.04 4.09 20.21
N ILE A 292 6.30 3.73 19.95
CA ILE A 292 6.92 2.45 20.32
C ILE A 292 6.72 2.16 21.80
N GLY A 293 7.02 3.12 22.69
CA GLY A 293 6.85 2.96 24.14
C GLY A 293 5.40 2.83 24.60
N SER A 294 4.44 3.30 23.80
CA SER A 294 2.99 3.22 24.07
C SER A 294 2.32 1.96 23.50
N LEU A 295 3.03 1.24 22.63
CA LEU A 295 2.57 -0.04 22.11
C LEU A 295 2.78 -1.10 23.18
N GLY A 296 1.70 -1.74 23.58
CA GLY A 296 1.70 -2.83 24.54
C GLY A 296 0.64 -3.86 24.15
N GLY A 297 0.87 -5.11 24.55
CA GLY A 297 0.03 -6.25 24.20
C GLY A 297 0.74 -7.23 23.27
N GLU A 298 0.35 -8.49 23.35
CA GLU A 298 0.86 -9.60 22.52
C GLU A 298 -0.17 -9.90 21.43
N THR A 299 -0.32 -8.98 20.47
CA THR A 299 -1.23 -9.15 19.34
C THR A 299 -0.51 -8.89 18.03
N THR A 300 -0.91 -9.59 16.96
CA THR A 300 -0.38 -9.37 15.60
C THR A 300 -0.43 -7.91 15.17
N ALA A 301 -1.50 -7.20 15.51
CA ALA A 301 -1.63 -5.76 15.25
C ALA A 301 -0.56 -4.93 15.96
N SER A 302 -0.25 -5.26 17.23
CA SER A 302 0.79 -4.58 18.00
C SER A 302 2.17 -4.86 17.41
N ASP A 303 2.43 -6.10 17.01
CA ASP A 303 3.71 -6.50 16.39
C ASP A 303 3.93 -5.79 15.05
N LEU A 304 2.91 -5.76 14.18
CA LEU A 304 2.99 -5.06 12.88
C LEU A 304 3.24 -3.56 13.06
N MET A 305 2.55 -2.91 14.00
CA MET A 305 2.79 -1.50 14.30
C MET A 305 4.16 -1.26 14.91
N MET A 306 4.61 -2.14 15.82
CA MET A 306 5.92 -2.06 16.45
C MET A 306 7.02 -2.13 15.39
N THR A 307 6.93 -3.11 14.50
CA THR A 307 7.85 -3.26 13.36
C THR A 307 7.84 -2.01 12.50
N ARG A 308 6.66 -1.49 12.13
CA ARG A 308 6.58 -0.33 11.24
C ARG A 308 7.15 0.94 11.88
N TRP A 309 6.81 1.24 13.12
CA TRP A 309 7.36 2.39 13.84
C TRP A 309 8.87 2.26 14.04
N THR A 310 9.38 1.05 14.29
CA THR A 310 10.82 0.79 14.40
C THR A 310 11.53 1.04 13.07
N GLN A 311 10.93 0.64 11.93
CA GLN A 311 11.49 0.91 10.60
C GLN A 311 11.58 2.42 10.31
N ILE A 312 10.51 3.15 10.61
CA ILE A 312 10.47 4.62 10.48
C ILE A 312 11.56 5.23 11.36
N GLN A 313 11.63 4.85 12.65
CA GLN A 313 12.62 5.36 13.58
C GLN A 313 14.04 5.16 13.07
N ARG A 314 14.37 3.95 12.60
CA ARG A 314 15.71 3.60 12.09
C ARG A 314 16.08 4.41 10.86
N ALA A 315 15.16 4.60 9.92
CA ALA A 315 15.40 5.40 8.72
C ALA A 315 15.64 6.88 9.06
N VAL A 316 14.82 7.43 9.96
CA VAL A 316 14.96 8.81 10.43
C VAL A 316 16.27 9.01 11.20
N ASP A 317 16.64 8.06 12.07
CA ASP A 317 17.91 8.09 12.82
C ASP A 317 19.12 7.99 11.88
N ALA A 318 19.08 7.14 10.86
CA ALA A 318 20.13 7.06 9.84
C ALA A 318 20.31 8.40 9.11
N TYR A 319 19.22 9.05 8.70
CA TYR A 319 19.27 10.36 8.05
C TYR A 319 19.87 11.47 8.94
N ILE A 320 19.63 11.41 10.26
CA ILE A 320 20.16 12.40 11.20
C ILE A 320 21.67 12.24 11.40
N ASN A 321 22.16 11.00 11.41
CA ASN A 321 23.53 10.68 11.83
C ASN A 321 24.55 10.54 10.69
N GLU A 322 24.11 10.41 9.43
CA GLU A 322 24.95 10.45 8.21
C GLU A 322 24.97 11.84 7.59
#